data_AF-A0A353HSZ2-F1
#
_entry.id   AF-A0A353HSZ2-F1
#
_cell.length_a   1.000
_cell.length_b   1.000
_cell.length_c   1.000
_cell.angle_alpha   90.00
_cell.angle_beta   90.00
_cell.angle_gamma   90.00
#
_symmetry.space_group_name_H-M   'P 1'
#
loop_
_entity.id
_entity.type
_entity.pdbx_description
1 polymer ?
#
loop_
_entity_poly.entity_id
_entity_poly.type
_entity_poly.pdbx_seq_one_letter_code
_entity_poly.pdbx_strand_id
1 'polypeptide(L)'
;MTQAHWPWWLALLLAAGSAAAAPYPNVYGAPPEVLRGSDWYRQCLRMRDEKPRQPPPAKADSARCDASTLYYDTLHSADAREADWRRVHACAARTNAHGVLMMLYANGHGVMPQLALATRHACSIQSPVNEMQGRVQHLRRVAANREPGPVDVCDDVVSAEMRGQCGAVRERQRDKQRAGQLATLSRGWSEKEQLGLEMASKAAHYFAQHRVDYETDKGSSIGKGGARSLQLETQAAELDTFAADVLDFEAGRVPRFSEAEFASLEKKMDATYRQFMLNRPVSDSYLGSIRKTGVEKTQRAWLAYRDAMELFGAIRYPQVPGSGIRALLTARRIRQLTELDNAAAGR
;
A
#
# COMPACT_ATOMS: atom_id res chain seq x y z
N MET A 1 78.00 0.03 -2.91
CA MET A 1 77.94 0.03 -4.39
C MET A 1 77.90 -1.45 -4.76
N THR A 2 76.84 -2.07 -5.25
CA THR A 2 75.77 -1.70 -6.19
C THR A 2 74.54 -2.59 -5.91
N GLN A 3 73.34 -1.99 -5.78
CA GLN A 3 72.08 -2.72 -5.65
C GLN A 3 71.48 -2.96 -7.04
N ALA A 4 70.99 -4.18 -7.28
CA ALA A 4 70.25 -4.57 -8.47
C ALA A 4 68.74 -4.31 -8.25
N HIS A 5 68.12 -3.60 -9.19
CA HIS A 5 66.68 -3.32 -9.23
C HIS A 5 65.96 -4.37 -10.07
N TRP A 6 64.86 -4.92 -9.53
CA TRP A 6 63.88 -5.72 -10.27
C TRP A 6 62.49 -5.08 -10.04
N PRO A 7 61.75 -4.63 -11.07
CA PRO A 7 60.42 -4.07 -10.83
C PRO A 7 59.38 -5.19 -10.83
N TRP A 8 58.68 -5.33 -9.69
CA TRP A 8 57.47 -6.12 -9.59
C TRP A 8 56.30 -5.34 -10.18
N TRP A 9 55.79 -5.81 -11.32
CA TRP A 9 54.49 -5.41 -11.84
C TRP A 9 53.40 -6.18 -11.08
N LEU A 10 52.70 -5.49 -10.17
CA LEU A 10 51.48 -6.02 -9.54
C LEU A 10 50.29 -5.76 -10.48
N ALA A 11 49.84 -6.82 -11.16
CA ALA A 11 48.56 -6.83 -11.86
C ALA A 11 47.44 -6.92 -10.82
N LEU A 12 46.68 -5.83 -10.64
CA LEU A 12 45.39 -5.86 -9.96
C LEU A 12 44.36 -6.56 -10.87
N LEU A 13 44.09 -7.83 -10.60
CA LEU A 13 42.91 -8.51 -11.12
C LEU A 13 41.67 -8.02 -10.36
N LEU A 14 40.90 -7.15 -11.03
CA LEU A 14 39.53 -6.83 -10.65
C LEU A 14 38.66 -8.09 -10.82
N ALA A 15 38.40 -8.79 -9.72
CA ALA A 15 37.35 -9.81 -9.68
C ALA A 15 35.99 -9.12 -9.74
N ALA A 16 35.45 -8.98 -10.97
CA ALA A 16 34.03 -8.71 -11.16
C ALA A 16 33.25 -9.93 -10.64
N GLY A 17 32.64 -9.79 -9.46
CA GLY A 17 31.73 -10.79 -8.94
C GLY A 17 30.52 -10.93 -9.87
N SER A 18 30.47 -12.02 -10.64
CA SER A 18 29.27 -12.42 -11.39
C SER A 18 28.13 -12.65 -10.41
N ALA A 19 27.12 -11.78 -10.40
CA ALA A 19 25.89 -12.07 -9.69
C ALA A 19 25.28 -13.35 -10.27
N ALA A 20 25.20 -14.41 -9.46
CA ALA A 20 24.60 -15.67 -9.87
C ALA A 20 23.13 -15.45 -10.27
N ALA A 21 22.70 -16.07 -11.37
CA ALA A 21 21.30 -16.03 -11.78
C ALA A 21 20.41 -16.61 -10.67
N ALA A 22 19.24 -15.99 -10.43
CA ALA A 22 18.28 -16.48 -9.45
C ALA A 22 17.87 -17.93 -9.78
N PRO A 23 17.66 -18.78 -8.75
CA PRO A 23 17.25 -20.16 -8.96
C PRO A 23 15.87 -20.22 -9.64
N TYR A 24 15.62 -21.29 -10.40
CA TYR A 24 14.33 -21.55 -11.02
C TYR A 24 13.85 -22.96 -10.70
N PRO A 25 12.65 -23.14 -10.11
CA PRO A 25 11.75 -22.10 -9.60
C PRO A 25 12.39 -21.26 -8.48
N ASN A 26 12.04 -19.97 -8.42
CA ASN A 26 12.61 -19.02 -7.45
C ASN A 26 11.92 -19.13 -6.09
N VAL A 27 12.17 -20.22 -5.37
CA VAL A 27 11.52 -20.52 -4.09
C VAL A 27 12.48 -20.57 -2.93
N TYR A 28 11.98 -20.25 -1.73
CA TYR A 28 12.69 -20.46 -0.46
C TYR A 28 11.82 -21.24 0.53
N GLY A 29 12.47 -21.80 1.56
CA GLY A 29 11.80 -22.57 2.63
C GLY A 29 11.86 -24.10 2.45
N ALA A 30 12.33 -24.60 1.30
CA ALA A 30 12.71 -26.00 1.13
C ALA A 30 13.77 -26.14 0.02
N PRO A 31 14.71 -27.10 0.14
CA PRO A 31 15.70 -27.35 -0.90
C PRO A 31 15.07 -28.01 -2.13
N PRO A 32 15.60 -27.79 -3.35
CA PRO A 32 15.05 -28.33 -4.60
C PRO A 32 14.82 -29.85 -4.59
N GLU A 33 15.68 -30.61 -3.92
CA GLU A 33 15.65 -32.07 -3.86
C GLU A 33 14.33 -32.59 -3.30
N VAL A 34 13.77 -31.89 -2.30
CA VAL A 34 12.49 -32.22 -1.68
C VAL A 34 11.31 -31.85 -2.59
N LEU A 35 11.46 -30.82 -3.42
CA LEU A 35 10.38 -30.27 -4.24
C LEU A 35 10.23 -30.95 -5.61
N ARG A 36 11.30 -31.57 -6.14
CA ARG A 36 11.33 -32.17 -7.49
C ARG A 36 10.22 -33.19 -7.75
N GLY A 37 9.74 -33.88 -6.73
CA GLY A 37 8.64 -34.83 -6.84
C GLY A 37 7.25 -34.20 -7.01
N SER A 38 7.09 -32.93 -6.67
CA SER A 38 5.79 -32.25 -6.69
C SER A 38 5.36 -31.84 -8.10
N ASP A 39 4.06 -31.90 -8.37
CA ASP A 39 3.49 -31.57 -9.67
C ASP A 39 3.71 -30.11 -10.08
N TRP A 40 3.57 -29.17 -9.13
CA TRP A 40 3.74 -27.75 -9.39
C TRP A 40 5.20 -27.44 -9.76
N TYR A 41 6.17 -28.08 -9.10
CA TYR A 41 7.59 -27.88 -9.37
C TYR A 41 7.96 -28.41 -10.76
N ARG A 42 7.51 -29.62 -11.10
CA ARG A 42 7.70 -30.20 -12.44
C ARG A 42 7.04 -29.34 -13.52
N GLN A 43 5.91 -28.71 -13.23
CA GLN A 43 5.28 -27.78 -14.16
C GLN A 43 6.13 -26.55 -14.39
N CYS A 44 6.68 -25.92 -13.35
CA CYS A 44 7.60 -24.81 -13.53
C CYS A 44 8.76 -25.22 -14.45
N LEU A 45 9.39 -26.37 -14.21
CA LEU A 45 10.50 -26.86 -15.03
C LEU A 45 10.13 -27.01 -16.51
N ARG A 46 8.91 -27.50 -16.82
CA ARG A 46 8.43 -27.59 -18.21
C ARG A 46 8.30 -26.23 -18.89
N MET A 47 7.97 -25.18 -18.13
CA MET A 47 7.73 -23.84 -18.67
C MET A 47 8.99 -22.96 -18.69
N ARG A 48 10.15 -23.44 -18.21
CA ARG A 48 11.36 -22.63 -18.01
C ARG A 48 11.80 -21.87 -19.27
N ASP A 49 11.70 -22.55 -20.40
CA ASP A 49 12.24 -22.09 -21.68
C ASP A 49 11.15 -21.44 -22.58
N GLU A 50 9.95 -21.22 -22.04
CA GLU A 50 8.84 -20.52 -22.72
C GLU A 50 9.22 -19.09 -23.11
N LYS A 51 8.81 -18.68 -24.31
CA LYS A 51 9.09 -17.36 -24.87
C LYS A 51 7.80 -16.66 -25.32
N PRO A 52 7.76 -15.31 -25.29
CA PRO A 52 6.68 -14.56 -25.92
C PRO A 52 6.48 -14.96 -27.39
N ARG A 53 5.24 -15.22 -27.80
CA ARG A 53 4.88 -15.48 -29.21
C ARG A 53 5.12 -14.27 -30.11
N GLN A 54 5.04 -13.07 -29.55
CA GLN A 54 5.35 -11.82 -30.23
C GLN A 54 6.59 -11.19 -29.58
N PRO A 55 7.51 -10.62 -30.36
CA PRO A 55 8.68 -9.95 -29.81
C PRO A 55 8.25 -8.80 -28.90
N PRO A 56 8.93 -8.57 -27.77
CA PRO A 56 8.59 -7.49 -26.86
C PRO A 56 8.68 -6.14 -27.59
N PRO A 57 7.81 -5.17 -27.26
CA PRO A 57 7.85 -3.84 -27.87
C PRO A 57 9.24 -3.20 -27.68
N ALA A 58 9.67 -2.41 -28.68
CA ALA A 58 10.97 -1.74 -28.69
C ALA A 58 11.20 -0.91 -27.42
N LYS A 59 12.47 -0.79 -27.01
CA LYS A 59 12.88 -0.07 -25.80
C LYS A 59 12.34 1.37 -25.81
N ALA A 60 11.42 1.69 -24.89
CA ALA A 60 10.99 3.06 -24.62
C ALA A 60 11.96 3.76 -23.66
N ASP A 61 12.01 5.09 -23.72
CA ASP A 61 12.98 5.96 -23.05
C ASP A 61 13.10 5.81 -21.53
N SER A 62 14.21 6.39 -21.04
CA SER A 62 14.94 6.21 -19.77
C SER A 62 14.26 6.68 -18.47
N ALA A 63 12.94 6.81 -18.42
CA ALA A 63 12.27 7.14 -17.16
C ALA A 63 12.30 5.97 -16.16
N ARG A 64 12.41 6.28 -14.84
CA ARG A 64 12.20 5.32 -13.74
C ARG A 64 10.91 4.56 -13.99
N CYS A 65 11.00 3.24 -14.15
CA CYS A 65 9.88 2.41 -14.56
C CYS A 65 9.40 1.55 -13.39
N ASP A 66 8.30 1.94 -12.77
CA ASP A 66 7.59 1.10 -11.80
C ASP A 66 6.50 0.32 -12.55
N ALA A 67 6.80 -0.93 -12.88
CA ALA A 67 5.90 -1.78 -13.65
C ALA A 67 4.60 -2.11 -12.90
N SER A 68 4.66 -2.23 -11.57
CA SER A 68 3.47 -2.54 -10.76
C SER A 68 2.53 -1.35 -10.77
N THR A 69 3.05 -0.17 -10.46
CA THR A 69 2.29 1.08 -10.54
C THR A 69 1.67 1.28 -11.92
N LEU A 70 2.45 1.10 -12.99
CA LEU A 70 1.97 1.30 -14.36
C LEU A 70 0.90 0.26 -14.74
N TYR A 71 1.04 -1.00 -14.33
CA TYR A 71 0.06 -2.04 -14.57
C TYR A 71 -1.29 -1.70 -13.93
N TYR A 72 -1.31 -1.44 -12.62
CA TYR A 72 -2.57 -1.19 -11.91
C TYR A 72 -3.20 0.14 -12.32
N ASP A 73 -2.41 1.15 -12.68
CA ASP A 73 -2.95 2.40 -13.23
C ASP A 73 -3.65 2.21 -14.57
N THR A 74 -3.03 1.41 -15.44
CA THR A 74 -3.59 1.10 -16.75
C THR A 74 -4.84 0.24 -16.59
N LEU A 75 -4.83 -0.72 -15.66
CA LEU A 75 -5.97 -1.60 -15.38
C LEU A 75 -7.22 -0.83 -14.93
N HIS A 76 -7.05 0.20 -14.10
CA HIS A 76 -8.16 1.00 -13.56
C HIS A 76 -8.50 2.23 -14.42
N SER A 77 -7.82 2.41 -15.56
CA SER A 77 -8.15 3.48 -16.50
C SER A 77 -9.19 3.00 -17.50
N ALA A 78 -10.37 3.63 -17.49
CA ALA A 78 -11.44 3.36 -18.46
C ALA A 78 -11.00 3.66 -19.91
N ASP A 79 -10.01 4.53 -20.09
CA ASP A 79 -9.49 4.98 -21.39
C ASP A 79 -8.17 4.29 -21.79
N ALA A 80 -7.80 3.19 -21.12
CA ALA A 80 -6.56 2.46 -21.41
C ALA A 80 -6.54 1.95 -22.85
N ARG A 81 -5.52 2.38 -23.62
CA ARG A 81 -5.34 1.97 -25.02
C ARG A 81 -4.27 0.89 -25.14
N GLU A 82 -4.21 0.24 -26.30
CA GLU A 82 -3.17 -0.75 -26.61
C GLU A 82 -1.75 -0.17 -26.44
N ALA A 83 -1.55 1.12 -26.75
CA ALA A 83 -0.29 1.82 -26.52
C ALA A 83 0.13 1.87 -25.03
N ASP A 84 -0.84 1.96 -24.11
CA ASP A 84 -0.56 1.97 -22.67
C ASP A 84 -0.12 0.59 -22.20
N TRP A 85 -0.81 -0.46 -22.64
CA TRP A 85 -0.39 -1.83 -22.35
C TRP A 85 0.98 -2.17 -22.94
N ARG A 86 1.32 -1.68 -24.15
CA ARG A 86 2.68 -1.82 -24.70
C ARG A 86 3.74 -1.16 -23.81
N ARG A 87 3.43 -0.01 -23.20
CA ARG A 87 4.32 0.64 -22.21
C ARG A 87 4.48 -0.21 -20.95
N VAL A 88 3.40 -0.83 -20.46
CA VAL A 88 3.45 -1.75 -19.30
C VAL A 88 4.34 -2.96 -19.61
N HIS A 89 4.16 -3.60 -20.77
CA HIS A 89 5.00 -4.72 -21.24
C HIS A 89 6.48 -4.35 -21.31
N ALA A 90 6.81 -3.22 -21.96
CA ALA A 90 8.19 -2.73 -22.07
C ALA A 90 8.81 -2.46 -20.69
N CYS A 91 8.02 -1.86 -19.79
CA CYS A 91 8.42 -1.59 -18.42
C CYS A 91 8.76 -2.87 -17.66
N ALA A 92 7.82 -3.81 -17.66
CA ALA A 92 7.92 -5.05 -16.90
C ALA A 92 9.04 -5.96 -17.41
N ALA A 93 9.24 -6.03 -18.73
CA ALA A 93 10.33 -6.77 -19.34
C ALA A 93 11.70 -6.19 -18.96
N ARG A 94 11.84 -4.85 -18.98
CA ARG A 94 13.09 -4.16 -18.64
C ARG A 94 13.48 -4.34 -17.17
N THR A 95 12.51 -4.33 -16.26
CA THR A 95 12.76 -4.43 -14.83
C THR A 95 12.68 -5.86 -14.29
N ASN A 96 12.48 -6.85 -15.17
CA ASN A 96 12.21 -8.24 -14.78
C ASN A 96 11.07 -8.34 -13.74
N ALA A 97 10.02 -7.52 -13.89
CA ALA A 97 8.87 -7.51 -12.99
C ALA A 97 7.99 -8.75 -13.26
N HIS A 98 8.45 -9.91 -12.81
CA HIS A 98 7.84 -11.20 -13.10
C HIS A 98 6.39 -11.32 -12.62
N GLY A 99 6.02 -10.67 -11.52
CA GLY A 99 4.61 -10.56 -11.09
C GLY A 99 3.73 -9.88 -12.14
N VAL A 100 4.19 -8.74 -12.67
CA VAL A 100 3.46 -7.99 -13.71
C VAL A 100 3.45 -8.76 -15.03
N LEU A 101 4.57 -9.35 -15.44
CA LEU A 101 4.64 -10.17 -16.65
C LEU A 101 3.69 -11.38 -16.56
N MET A 102 3.63 -12.05 -15.41
CA MET A 102 2.66 -13.12 -15.17
C MET A 102 1.23 -12.62 -15.43
N MET A 103 0.82 -11.52 -14.80
CA MET A 103 -0.54 -10.98 -14.95
C MET A 103 -0.84 -10.54 -16.39
N LEU A 104 0.10 -9.83 -17.04
CA LEU A 104 -0.05 -9.40 -18.44
C LEU A 104 -0.32 -10.59 -19.38
N TYR A 105 0.45 -11.68 -19.25
CA TYR A 105 0.29 -12.86 -20.11
C TYR A 105 -0.86 -13.77 -19.67
N ALA A 106 -1.23 -13.79 -18.39
CA ALA A 106 -2.39 -14.55 -17.92
C ALA A 106 -3.70 -13.93 -18.41
N ASN A 107 -3.80 -12.60 -18.29
CA ASN A 107 -5.04 -11.85 -18.54
C ASN A 107 -5.18 -11.37 -19.99
N GLY A 108 -4.09 -11.43 -20.78
CA GLY A 108 -4.12 -10.97 -22.18
C GLY A 108 -4.21 -9.46 -22.33
N HIS A 109 -3.63 -8.70 -21.40
CA HIS A 109 -3.62 -7.24 -21.51
C HIS A 109 -2.57 -6.79 -22.54
N GLY A 110 -3.05 -6.28 -23.67
CA GLY A 110 -2.22 -5.82 -24.80
C GLY A 110 -1.60 -6.94 -25.65
N VAL A 111 -1.89 -8.21 -25.36
CA VAL A 111 -1.43 -9.40 -26.09
C VAL A 111 -2.46 -10.52 -25.94
N MET A 112 -2.41 -11.56 -26.76
CA MET A 112 -3.23 -12.75 -26.50
C MET A 112 -2.75 -13.49 -25.24
N PRO A 113 -3.66 -14.04 -24.41
CA PRO A 113 -3.29 -14.83 -23.25
C PRO A 113 -2.31 -15.97 -23.60
N GLN A 114 -1.27 -16.09 -22.78
CA GLN A 114 -0.19 -17.06 -22.92
C GLN A 114 0.09 -17.67 -21.54
N LEU A 115 -0.80 -18.57 -21.08
CA LEU A 115 -0.76 -19.11 -19.71
C LEU A 115 0.50 -19.93 -19.40
N ALA A 116 1.13 -20.56 -20.40
CA ALA A 116 2.42 -21.22 -20.25
C ALA A 116 3.53 -20.21 -19.89
N LEU A 117 3.57 -19.08 -20.60
CA LEU A 117 4.50 -17.99 -20.34
C LEU A 117 4.19 -17.26 -19.03
N ALA A 118 2.91 -17.10 -18.69
CA ALA A 118 2.50 -16.60 -17.38
C ALA A 118 3.02 -17.52 -16.27
N THR A 119 2.90 -18.84 -16.43
CA THR A 119 3.45 -19.83 -15.49
C THR A 119 4.97 -19.72 -15.37
N ARG A 120 5.69 -19.55 -16.49
CA ARG A 120 7.14 -19.30 -16.44
C ARG A 120 7.47 -18.10 -15.55
N HIS A 121 6.77 -16.99 -15.76
CA HIS A 121 6.98 -15.78 -14.96
C HIS A 121 6.57 -15.96 -13.50
N ALA A 122 5.46 -16.64 -13.21
CA ALA A 122 5.08 -17.01 -11.84
C ALA A 122 6.22 -17.74 -11.13
N CYS A 123 6.82 -18.74 -11.78
CA CYS A 123 7.93 -19.53 -11.27
C CYS A 123 9.25 -18.75 -11.12
N SER A 124 9.36 -17.54 -11.68
CA SER A 124 10.51 -16.64 -11.51
C SER A 124 10.33 -15.65 -10.35
N ILE A 125 9.13 -15.53 -9.78
CA ILE A 125 8.87 -14.66 -8.61
C ILE A 125 9.48 -15.32 -7.38
N GLN A 126 10.30 -14.56 -6.64
CA GLN A 126 10.81 -15.02 -5.35
C GLN A 126 9.66 -15.17 -4.35
N SER A 127 9.40 -16.39 -3.88
CA SER A 127 8.25 -16.65 -2.99
C SER A 127 8.48 -17.88 -2.10
N PRO A 128 7.78 -18.01 -0.96
CA PRO A 128 7.82 -19.24 -0.18
C PRO A 128 7.12 -20.37 -0.95
N VAL A 129 7.50 -21.61 -0.65
CA VAL A 129 7.01 -22.82 -1.35
C VAL A 129 5.48 -22.88 -1.48
N ASN A 130 4.75 -22.57 -0.40
CA ASN A 130 3.29 -22.64 -0.39
C ASN A 130 2.63 -21.57 -1.28
N GLU A 131 3.15 -20.36 -1.29
CA GLU A 131 2.70 -19.27 -2.16
C GLU A 131 2.97 -19.61 -3.64
N MET A 132 4.17 -20.12 -3.96
CA MET A 132 4.50 -20.58 -5.32
C MET A 132 3.57 -21.72 -5.76
N GLN A 133 3.36 -22.71 -4.89
CA GLN A 133 2.48 -23.83 -5.17
C GLN A 133 1.05 -23.36 -5.46
N GLY A 134 0.49 -22.50 -4.61
CA GLY A 134 -0.84 -21.92 -4.80
C GLY A 134 -0.96 -21.22 -6.16
N ARG A 135 -0.01 -20.33 -6.46
CA ARG A 135 0.05 -19.56 -7.70
C ARG A 135 0.12 -20.41 -8.96
N VAL A 136 0.98 -21.44 -8.98
CA VAL A 136 1.08 -22.36 -10.12
C VAL A 136 -0.21 -23.17 -10.27
N GLN A 137 -0.80 -23.62 -9.16
CA GLN A 137 -2.07 -24.37 -9.19
C GLN A 137 -3.23 -23.49 -9.67
N HIS A 138 -3.29 -22.22 -9.25
CA HIS A 138 -4.28 -21.27 -9.70
C HIS A 138 -4.20 -21.05 -11.22
N LEU A 139 -3.00 -20.79 -11.76
CA LEU A 139 -2.79 -20.68 -13.21
C LEU A 139 -3.18 -21.94 -13.98
N ARG A 140 -3.00 -23.14 -13.41
CA ARG A 140 -3.52 -24.39 -14.02
C ARG A 140 -5.03 -24.42 -14.07
N ARG A 141 -5.71 -23.98 -12.99
CA ARG A 141 -7.18 -23.97 -12.93
C ARG A 141 -7.76 -22.98 -13.93
N VAL A 142 -7.13 -21.82 -14.09
CA VAL A 142 -7.44 -20.84 -15.15
C VAL A 142 -7.23 -21.46 -16.54
N ALA A 143 -6.09 -22.12 -16.78
CA ALA A 143 -5.81 -22.78 -18.07
C ALA A 143 -6.78 -23.93 -18.41
N ALA A 144 -7.30 -24.61 -17.38
CA ALA A 144 -8.31 -25.65 -17.52
C ALA A 144 -9.74 -25.10 -17.54
N ASN A 145 -9.93 -23.77 -17.53
CA ASN A 145 -11.22 -23.09 -17.44
C ASN A 145 -12.08 -23.55 -16.25
N ARG A 146 -11.45 -23.92 -15.14
CA ARG A 146 -12.12 -24.36 -13.90
C ARG A 146 -12.33 -23.21 -12.91
N GLU A 147 -11.53 -22.18 -13.04
CA GLU A 147 -11.61 -20.94 -12.26
C GLU A 147 -11.36 -19.79 -13.23
N PRO A 148 -12.33 -19.46 -14.10
CA PRO A 148 -12.18 -18.37 -15.04
C PRO A 148 -12.21 -17.03 -14.30
N GLY A 149 -11.26 -16.16 -14.58
CA GLY A 149 -11.15 -14.85 -13.96
C GLY A 149 -9.81 -14.18 -14.23
N PRO A 150 -9.66 -12.89 -13.90
CA PRO A 150 -8.37 -12.24 -13.92
C PRO A 150 -7.46 -12.87 -12.86
N VAL A 151 -6.20 -13.08 -13.22
CA VAL A 151 -5.14 -13.51 -12.31
C VAL A 151 -4.39 -12.30 -11.82
N ASP A 152 -4.26 -12.19 -10.50
CA ASP A 152 -3.45 -11.18 -9.84
C ASP A 152 -2.31 -11.82 -9.04
N VAL A 153 -1.18 -11.12 -8.93
CA VAL A 153 -0.06 -11.57 -8.09
C VAL A 153 -0.48 -11.65 -6.61
N CYS A 154 -1.50 -10.90 -6.22
CA CYS A 154 -2.02 -10.80 -4.87
C CYS A 154 -3.01 -11.92 -4.46
N ASP A 155 -3.45 -12.78 -5.38
CA ASP A 155 -4.46 -13.81 -5.10
C ASP A 155 -3.94 -14.95 -4.22
N ASP A 156 -2.68 -15.34 -4.41
CA ASP A 156 -2.09 -16.54 -3.79
C ASP A 156 -1.14 -16.23 -2.62
N VAL A 157 -1.28 -15.05 -2.02
CA VAL A 157 -0.28 -14.49 -1.09
C VAL A 157 -0.36 -15.09 0.29
N VAL A 158 0.75 -15.68 0.75
CA VAL A 158 0.89 -16.23 2.11
C VAL A 158 2.01 -15.56 2.90
N SER A 159 2.99 -14.96 2.24
CA SER A 159 4.06 -14.22 2.92
C SER A 159 3.57 -12.87 3.44
N ALA A 160 4.03 -12.48 4.64
CA ALA A 160 3.70 -11.17 5.20
C ALA A 160 4.25 -10.02 4.34
N GLU A 161 5.43 -10.21 3.75
CA GLU A 161 6.05 -9.24 2.85
C GLU A 161 5.16 -8.95 1.64
N MET A 162 4.74 -9.99 0.90
CA MET A 162 3.88 -9.81 -0.27
C MET A 162 2.49 -9.29 0.13
N ARG A 163 1.96 -9.66 1.31
CA ARG A 163 0.73 -9.02 1.84
C ARG A 163 0.88 -7.51 1.98
N GLY A 164 2.01 -7.05 2.52
CA GLY A 164 2.32 -5.64 2.65
C GLY A 164 2.44 -4.93 1.29
N GLN A 165 3.05 -5.58 0.30
CA GLN A 165 3.16 -5.04 -1.07
C GLN A 165 1.79 -4.92 -1.74
N CYS A 166 0.97 -5.97 -1.66
CA CYS A 166 -0.40 -5.97 -2.19
C CYS A 166 -1.31 -4.96 -1.47
N GLY A 167 -1.16 -4.82 -0.15
CA GLY A 167 -1.82 -3.76 0.61
C GLY A 167 -1.45 -2.37 0.08
N ALA A 168 -0.17 -2.13 -0.21
CA ALA A 168 0.29 -0.84 -0.71
C ALA A 168 -0.27 -0.51 -2.10
N VAL A 169 -0.36 -1.53 -2.98
CA VAL A 169 -1.01 -1.38 -4.29
C VAL A 169 -2.48 -1.00 -4.12
N ARG A 170 -3.24 -1.74 -3.30
CA ARG A 170 -4.66 -1.46 -3.05
C ARG A 170 -4.86 -0.06 -2.48
N GLU A 171 -4.02 0.33 -1.52
CA GLU A 171 -4.16 1.64 -0.90
C GLU A 171 -3.88 2.78 -1.87
N ARG A 172 -2.89 2.61 -2.74
CA ARG A 172 -2.62 3.59 -3.79
C ARG A 172 -3.80 3.74 -4.75
N GLN A 173 -4.50 2.66 -5.08
CA GLN A 173 -5.71 2.74 -5.92
C GLN A 173 -6.86 3.44 -5.20
N ARG A 174 -7.07 3.14 -3.91
CA ARG A 174 -8.06 3.84 -3.07
C ARG A 174 -7.74 5.33 -2.96
N ASP A 175 -6.47 5.68 -2.82
CA ASP A 175 -6.05 7.09 -2.77
C ASP A 175 -6.39 7.85 -4.05
N LYS A 176 -6.08 7.25 -5.21
CA LYS A 176 -6.48 7.79 -6.50
C LYS A 176 -8.00 7.92 -6.63
N GLN A 177 -8.75 6.92 -6.18
CA GLN A 177 -10.20 6.96 -6.22
C GLN A 177 -10.74 8.11 -5.36
N ARG A 178 -10.29 8.22 -4.10
CA ARG A 178 -10.67 9.32 -3.19
C ARG A 178 -10.34 10.68 -3.81
N ALA A 179 -9.11 10.86 -4.28
CA ALA A 179 -8.67 12.11 -4.90
C ALA A 179 -9.49 12.44 -6.16
N GLY A 180 -9.78 11.44 -7.00
CA GLY A 180 -10.60 11.62 -8.19
C GLY A 180 -12.07 11.96 -7.88
N GLN A 181 -12.64 11.37 -6.84
CA GLN A 181 -13.99 11.69 -6.35
C GLN A 181 -14.05 13.13 -5.85
N LEU A 182 -13.12 13.52 -4.98
CA LEU A 182 -13.04 14.88 -4.45
C LEU A 182 -12.77 15.92 -5.55
N ALA A 183 -11.89 15.63 -6.51
CA ALA A 183 -11.61 16.52 -7.65
C ALA A 183 -12.80 16.65 -8.62
N THR A 184 -13.57 15.58 -8.81
CA THR A 184 -14.80 15.63 -9.62
C THR A 184 -15.86 16.48 -8.93
N LEU A 185 -16.02 16.28 -7.62
CA LEU A 185 -16.95 17.04 -6.80
C LEU A 185 -16.59 18.54 -6.79
N SER A 186 -15.30 18.88 -6.63
CA SER A 186 -14.86 20.27 -6.48
C SER A 186 -14.67 21.04 -7.80
N ARG A 187 -14.85 20.39 -8.96
CA ARG A 187 -14.60 20.99 -10.28
C ARG A 187 -15.37 22.29 -10.54
N GLY A 188 -16.58 22.39 -9.99
CA GLY A 188 -17.45 23.56 -10.14
C GLY A 188 -17.38 24.56 -8.99
N TRP A 189 -16.53 24.31 -7.99
CA TRP A 189 -16.43 25.17 -6.80
C TRP A 189 -15.58 26.41 -7.09
N SER A 190 -15.80 27.46 -6.30
CA SER A 190 -14.96 28.66 -6.30
C SER A 190 -13.53 28.35 -5.84
N GLU A 191 -12.57 29.21 -6.20
CA GLU A 191 -11.16 29.07 -5.76
C GLU A 191 -11.02 28.99 -4.24
N LYS A 192 -11.84 29.75 -3.49
CA LYS A 192 -11.83 29.75 -2.03
C LYS A 192 -12.31 28.42 -1.45
N GLU A 193 -13.36 27.83 -2.03
CA GLU A 193 -13.87 26.51 -1.63
C GLU A 193 -12.87 25.40 -1.96
N GLN A 194 -12.26 25.45 -3.15
CA GLN A 194 -11.22 24.50 -3.54
C GLN A 194 -10.01 24.56 -2.61
N LEU A 195 -9.52 25.76 -2.29
CA LEU A 195 -8.43 25.97 -1.33
C LEU A 195 -8.81 25.46 0.06
N GLY A 196 -10.03 25.71 0.52
CA GLY A 196 -10.53 25.19 1.80
C GLY A 196 -10.49 23.67 1.87
N LEU A 197 -10.93 22.98 0.80
CA LEU A 197 -10.86 21.52 0.70
C LEU A 197 -9.41 21.02 0.66
N GLU A 198 -8.53 21.68 -0.08
CA GLU A 198 -7.11 21.31 -0.15
C GLU A 198 -6.46 21.40 1.23
N MET A 199 -6.70 22.49 1.97
CA MET A 199 -6.19 22.68 3.33
C MET A 199 -6.71 21.59 4.28
N ALA A 200 -8.01 21.30 4.25
CA ALA A 200 -8.61 20.24 5.06
C ALA A 200 -8.05 18.85 4.70
N SER A 201 -7.92 18.55 3.41
CA SER A 201 -7.34 17.30 2.91
C SER A 201 -5.89 17.14 3.37
N LYS A 202 -5.07 18.20 3.25
CA LYS A 202 -3.68 18.19 3.71
C LYS A 202 -3.58 17.95 5.22
N ALA A 203 -4.44 18.58 6.01
CA ALA A 203 -4.48 18.37 7.45
C ALA A 203 -4.94 16.94 7.81
N ALA A 204 -5.91 16.37 7.07
CA ALA A 204 -6.34 14.98 7.22
C ALA A 204 -5.19 14.00 6.95
N HIS A 205 -4.43 14.20 5.86
CA HIS A 205 -3.25 13.39 5.55
C HIS A 205 -2.17 13.50 6.63
N TYR A 206 -1.92 14.70 7.14
CA TYR A 206 -0.96 14.91 8.20
C TYR A 206 -1.36 14.18 9.50
N PHE A 207 -2.63 14.26 9.88
CA PHE A 207 -3.17 13.51 11.02
C PHE A 207 -3.11 11.99 10.80
N ALA A 208 -3.54 11.49 9.64
CA ALA A 208 -3.50 10.07 9.30
C ALA A 208 -2.06 9.52 9.35
N GLN A 209 -1.08 10.28 8.84
CA GLN A 209 0.34 9.91 8.94
C GLN A 209 0.81 9.83 10.39
N HIS A 210 0.39 10.76 11.26
CA HIS A 210 0.72 10.72 12.68
C HIS A 210 0.11 9.51 13.39
N ARG A 211 -1.12 9.12 13.01
CA ARG A 211 -1.74 7.86 13.47
C ARG A 211 -0.90 6.65 13.10
N VAL A 212 -0.41 6.58 11.85
CA VAL A 212 0.48 5.52 11.37
C VAL A 212 1.81 5.48 12.13
N ASP A 213 2.40 6.65 12.34
CA ASP A 213 3.74 6.72 12.90
C ASP A 213 3.79 6.45 14.40
N TYR A 214 2.75 6.88 15.12
CA TYR A 214 2.76 6.97 16.57
C TYR A 214 1.64 6.19 17.28
N GLU A 215 0.53 5.91 16.60
CA GLU A 215 -0.66 5.27 17.18
C GLU A 215 -1.00 3.92 16.53
N THR A 216 -0.06 3.37 15.76
CA THR A 216 -0.15 2.01 15.20
C THR A 216 0.93 1.15 15.83
N ASP A 217 0.54 -0.02 16.37
CA ASP A 217 1.52 -0.93 16.97
C ASP A 217 2.38 -1.60 15.89
N LYS A 218 3.69 -1.50 16.07
CA LYS A 218 4.74 -2.08 15.21
C LYS A 218 5.38 -3.31 15.86
N GLY A 219 4.77 -3.84 16.92
CA GLY A 219 5.25 -4.95 17.73
C GLY A 219 5.67 -6.18 16.91
N SER A 220 6.57 -6.97 17.49
CA SER A 220 7.24 -8.12 16.84
C SER A 220 6.30 -9.28 16.49
N SER A 221 5.11 -9.39 17.11
CA SER A 221 4.19 -10.51 16.94
C SER A 221 3.52 -10.60 15.56
N ILE A 222 3.34 -9.47 14.86
CA ILE A 222 2.71 -9.43 13.53
C ILE A 222 3.71 -9.46 12.37
N GLY A 223 5.01 -9.42 12.67
CA GLY A 223 6.10 -9.34 11.68
C GLY A 223 6.09 -8.04 10.86
N LYS A 224 7.18 -7.78 10.11
CA LYS A 224 7.33 -6.54 9.32
C LYS A 224 6.20 -6.33 8.30
N GLY A 225 5.76 -7.42 7.66
CA GLY A 225 4.70 -7.36 6.65
C GLY A 225 3.30 -7.14 7.23
N GLY A 226 2.99 -7.72 8.40
CA GLY A 226 1.75 -7.46 9.11
C GLY A 226 1.68 -6.03 9.64
N ALA A 227 2.79 -5.54 10.20
CA ALA A 227 2.91 -4.13 10.61
C ALA A 227 2.66 -3.17 9.44
N ARG A 228 3.23 -3.45 8.25
CA ARG A 228 2.98 -2.63 7.06
C ARG A 228 1.51 -2.64 6.61
N SER A 229 0.83 -3.79 6.65
CA SER A 229 -0.60 -3.86 6.32
C SER A 229 -1.43 -3.01 7.27
N LEU A 230 -1.19 -3.13 8.57
CA LEU A 230 -1.92 -2.37 9.59
C LEU A 230 -1.70 -0.86 9.43
N GLN A 231 -0.47 -0.43 9.14
CA GLN A 231 -0.18 0.97 8.85
C GLN A 231 -0.97 1.51 7.65
N LEU A 232 -1.04 0.74 6.57
CA LEU A 232 -1.79 1.13 5.37
C LEU A 232 -3.29 1.21 5.68
N GLU A 233 -3.83 0.23 6.40
CA GLU A 233 -5.24 0.20 6.80
C GLU A 233 -5.60 1.37 7.72
N THR A 234 -4.75 1.69 8.71
CA THR A 234 -4.92 2.87 9.58
C THR A 234 -4.97 4.15 8.77
N GLN A 235 -4.01 4.36 7.86
CA GLN A 235 -3.99 5.57 7.02
C GLN A 235 -5.25 5.67 6.17
N ALA A 236 -5.61 4.56 5.53
CA ALA A 236 -6.74 4.50 4.63
C ALA A 236 -8.06 4.79 5.33
N ALA A 237 -8.26 4.25 6.54
CA ALA A 237 -9.49 4.43 7.29
C ALA A 237 -9.74 5.92 7.62
N GLU A 238 -8.69 6.66 7.98
CA GLU A 238 -8.81 8.10 8.24
C GLU A 238 -9.13 8.88 6.95
N LEU A 239 -8.47 8.55 5.84
CA LEU A 239 -8.65 9.25 4.56
C LEU A 239 -10.00 8.92 3.89
N ASP A 240 -10.45 7.66 3.99
CA ASP A 240 -11.79 7.25 3.55
C ASP A 240 -12.86 7.96 4.36
N THR A 241 -12.67 8.06 5.68
CA THR A 241 -13.61 8.79 6.56
C THR A 241 -13.67 10.27 6.19
N PHE A 242 -12.52 10.90 5.93
CA PHE A 242 -12.48 12.29 5.45
C PHE A 242 -13.24 12.46 4.12
N ALA A 243 -12.97 11.61 3.13
CA ALA A 243 -13.66 11.68 1.84
C ALA A 243 -15.18 11.46 2.00
N ALA A 244 -15.57 10.50 2.85
CA ALA A 244 -16.97 10.22 3.15
C ALA A 244 -17.67 11.41 3.81
N ASP A 245 -17.03 12.09 4.77
CA ASP A 245 -17.59 13.30 5.39
C ASP A 245 -17.88 14.39 4.36
N VAL A 246 -16.92 14.66 3.47
CA VAL A 246 -17.10 15.67 2.42
C VAL A 246 -18.27 15.30 1.52
N LEU A 247 -18.37 14.03 1.10
CA LEU A 247 -19.47 13.55 0.28
C LEU A 247 -20.82 13.59 1.00
N ASP A 248 -20.85 13.29 2.29
CA ASP A 248 -22.06 13.39 3.13
C ASP A 248 -22.51 14.83 3.29
N PHE A 249 -21.59 15.76 3.53
CA PHE A 249 -21.92 17.18 3.69
C PHE A 249 -22.49 17.78 2.40
N GLU A 250 -21.91 17.44 1.25
CA GLU A 250 -22.44 17.82 -0.07
C GLU A 250 -23.83 17.23 -0.34
N ALA A 251 -24.10 16.02 0.15
CA ALA A 251 -25.41 15.41 0.07
C ALA A 251 -26.40 15.93 1.14
N GLY A 252 -26.05 16.99 1.88
CA GLY A 252 -26.88 17.60 2.92
C GLY A 252 -26.93 16.81 4.23
N ARG A 253 -26.17 15.71 4.36
CA ARG A 253 -26.01 14.92 5.59
C ARG A 253 -24.96 15.55 6.49
N VAL A 254 -25.25 16.75 6.95
CA VAL A 254 -24.38 17.55 7.82
C VAL A 254 -24.63 17.26 9.30
N PRO A 255 -23.60 17.33 10.16
CA PRO A 255 -23.75 17.06 11.59
C PRO A 255 -24.65 18.10 12.28
N ARG A 256 -25.53 17.62 13.17
CA ARG A 256 -26.53 18.45 13.87
C ARG A 256 -26.27 18.54 15.37
N PHE A 257 -25.03 18.87 15.75
CA PHE A 257 -24.69 19.09 17.16
C PHE A 257 -24.79 20.56 17.54
N SER A 258 -25.33 20.82 18.72
CA SER A 258 -25.30 22.11 19.39
C SER A 258 -23.92 22.42 19.98
N GLU A 259 -23.67 23.70 20.29
CA GLU A 259 -22.48 24.15 21.02
C GLU A 259 -22.35 23.45 22.40
N ALA A 260 -23.48 23.20 23.08
CA ALA A 260 -23.50 22.51 24.37
C ALA A 260 -23.06 21.03 24.25
N GLU A 261 -23.51 20.34 23.20
CA GLU A 261 -23.07 18.98 22.91
C GLU A 261 -21.59 18.93 22.53
N PHE A 262 -21.12 19.89 21.72
CA PHE A 262 -19.70 20.02 21.43
C PHE A 262 -18.87 20.21 22.70
N ALA A 263 -19.24 21.16 23.58
CA ALA A 263 -18.52 21.41 24.83
C ALA A 263 -18.48 20.16 25.75
N SER A 264 -19.58 19.39 25.79
CA SER A 264 -19.63 18.11 26.52
C SER A 264 -18.66 17.07 25.94
N LEU A 265 -18.62 16.94 24.61
CA LEU A 265 -17.70 16.04 23.91
C LEU A 265 -16.24 16.47 24.09
N GLU A 266 -15.94 17.76 24.01
CA GLU A 266 -14.57 18.27 24.20
C GLU A 266 -14.07 17.97 25.62
N LYS A 267 -14.90 18.24 26.64
CA LYS A 267 -14.59 17.87 28.03
C LYS A 267 -14.34 16.36 28.19
N LYS A 268 -15.14 15.53 27.51
CA LYS A 268 -14.97 14.07 27.53
C LYS A 268 -13.67 13.65 26.85
N MET A 269 -13.35 14.22 25.70
CA MET A 269 -12.10 13.94 24.99
C MET A 269 -10.88 14.30 25.84
N ASP A 270 -10.89 15.48 26.47
CA ASP A 270 -9.81 15.91 27.35
C ASP A 270 -9.64 14.96 28.54
N ALA A 271 -10.73 14.50 29.14
CA ALA A 271 -10.70 13.51 30.20
C ALA A 271 -10.12 12.17 29.72
N THR A 272 -10.55 11.66 28.57
CA THR A 272 -10.03 10.42 27.97
C THR A 272 -8.55 10.54 27.63
N TYR A 273 -8.12 11.66 27.05
CA TYR A 273 -6.73 11.94 26.74
C TYR A 273 -5.87 11.98 28.01
N ARG A 274 -6.29 12.73 29.04
CA ARG A 274 -5.58 12.78 30.33
C ARG A 274 -5.47 11.40 30.97
N GLN A 275 -6.54 10.62 30.93
CA GLN A 275 -6.55 9.25 31.46
C GLN A 275 -5.52 8.37 30.74
N PHE A 276 -5.49 8.40 29.41
CA PHE A 276 -4.46 7.70 28.63
C PHE A 276 -3.05 8.13 29.02
N MET A 277 -2.84 9.44 29.18
CA MET A 277 -1.55 10.01 29.56
C MET A 277 -1.15 9.70 31.00
N LEU A 278 -2.07 9.37 31.90
CA LEU A 278 -1.77 8.91 33.26
C LEU A 278 -1.45 7.42 33.30
N ASN A 279 -2.25 6.58 32.63
CA ASN A 279 -2.18 5.12 32.75
C ASN A 279 -0.96 4.48 32.08
N ARG A 280 -0.38 5.13 31.08
CA ARG A 280 0.80 4.57 30.38
C ARG A 280 2.07 4.79 31.20
N PRO A 281 2.94 3.79 31.39
CA PRO A 281 4.28 4.03 31.93
C PRO A 281 5.13 4.83 30.94
N VAL A 282 6.12 5.57 31.46
CA VAL A 282 7.10 6.31 30.65
C VAL A 282 8.14 5.35 30.01
N SER A 283 8.24 4.11 30.51
CA SER A 283 9.31 3.19 30.13
C SER A 283 9.13 2.56 28.74
N ASP A 284 10.27 2.29 28.10
CA ASP A 284 10.36 1.58 26.83
C ASP A 284 10.06 0.07 26.91
N SER A 285 9.88 -0.46 28.12
CA SER A 285 9.67 -1.89 28.39
C SER A 285 8.22 -2.35 28.28
N TYR A 286 7.29 -1.46 27.93
CA TYR A 286 5.88 -1.82 27.79
C TYR A 286 5.63 -2.55 26.45
N LEU A 287 4.83 -3.64 26.51
CA LEU A 287 4.43 -4.41 25.34
C LEU A 287 3.64 -3.51 24.36
N GLY A 288 4.26 -3.19 23.21
CA GLY A 288 3.70 -2.36 22.14
C GLY A 288 4.53 -1.10 21.85
N SER A 289 4.46 -0.56 20.64
CA SER A 289 5.26 0.59 20.18
C SER A 289 4.63 1.96 20.43
N ILE A 290 3.40 2.01 20.94
CA ILE A 290 2.65 3.27 21.12
C ILE A 290 3.13 3.97 22.40
N ARG A 291 3.47 5.26 22.30
CA ARG A 291 4.09 6.05 23.38
C ARG A 291 3.29 7.32 23.65
N LYS A 292 3.34 7.83 24.89
CA LYS A 292 2.70 9.10 25.29
C LYS A 292 3.06 10.27 24.38
N THR A 293 4.36 10.46 24.12
CA THR A 293 4.87 11.52 23.25
C THR A 293 4.38 11.38 21.81
N GLY A 294 4.18 10.15 21.35
CA GLY A 294 3.57 9.85 20.06
C GLY A 294 2.11 10.27 20.01
N VAL A 295 1.31 9.86 20.99
CA VAL A 295 -0.12 10.25 21.09
C VAL A 295 -0.29 11.75 21.24
N GLU A 296 0.59 12.42 21.97
CA GLU A 296 0.60 13.89 22.10
C GLU A 296 0.85 14.58 20.75
N LYS A 297 1.81 14.09 19.95
CA LYS A 297 2.04 14.59 18.58
C LYS A 297 0.83 14.37 17.69
N THR A 298 0.23 13.19 17.76
CA THR A 298 -0.97 12.86 16.97
C THR A 298 -2.17 13.68 17.40
N GLN A 299 -2.35 13.95 18.70
CA GLN A 299 -3.41 14.80 19.21
C GLN A 299 -3.28 16.24 18.69
N ARG A 300 -2.07 16.80 18.60
CA ARG A 300 -1.83 18.10 17.97
C ARG A 300 -2.18 18.11 16.48
N ALA A 301 -1.76 17.07 15.75
CA ALA A 301 -2.11 16.92 14.33
C ALA A 301 -3.64 16.81 14.14
N TRP A 302 -4.32 16.10 15.04
CA TRP A 302 -5.77 15.98 15.06
C TRP A 302 -6.47 17.32 15.30
N LEU A 303 -6.01 18.13 16.25
CA LEU A 303 -6.56 19.48 16.49
C LEU A 303 -6.45 20.35 15.23
N ALA A 304 -5.29 20.35 14.58
CA ALA A 304 -5.11 21.08 13.32
C ALA A 304 -6.04 20.57 12.20
N TYR A 305 -6.27 19.26 12.11
CA TYR A 305 -7.24 18.67 11.20
C TYR A 305 -8.68 19.09 11.51
N ARG A 306 -9.09 19.04 12.79
CA ARG A 306 -10.41 19.50 13.24
C ARG A 306 -10.67 20.94 12.86
N ASP A 307 -9.71 21.82 13.13
CA ASP A 307 -9.84 23.25 12.89
C ASP A 307 -9.84 23.55 11.38
N ALA A 308 -9.06 22.81 10.58
CA ALA A 308 -9.09 22.92 9.12
C ALA A 308 -10.44 22.46 8.52
N MET A 309 -11.04 21.40 9.06
CA MET A 309 -12.37 20.94 8.66
C MET A 309 -13.48 21.92 9.04
N GLU A 310 -13.39 22.55 10.22
CA GLU A 310 -14.33 23.61 10.61
C GLU A 310 -14.22 24.80 9.66
N LEU A 311 -13.01 25.25 9.34
CA LEU A 311 -12.79 26.35 8.40
C LEU A 311 -13.33 26.03 7.00
N PHE A 312 -13.03 24.84 6.47
CA PHE A 312 -13.61 24.38 5.22
C PHE A 312 -15.14 24.37 5.29
N GLY A 313 -15.69 23.88 6.40
CA GLY A 313 -17.12 23.86 6.65
C GLY A 313 -17.76 25.25 6.63
N ALA A 314 -17.15 26.23 7.26
CA ALA A 314 -17.63 27.61 7.27
C ALA A 314 -17.59 28.27 5.87
N ILE A 315 -16.66 27.84 5.00
CA ILE A 315 -16.55 28.33 3.62
C ILE A 315 -17.62 27.68 2.73
N ARG A 316 -17.73 26.35 2.78
CA ARG A 316 -18.54 25.57 1.83
C ARG A 316 -19.99 25.36 2.28
N TYR A 317 -20.21 25.27 3.59
CA TYR A 317 -21.51 24.99 4.21
C TYR A 317 -21.82 26.02 5.30
N PRO A 318 -21.97 27.32 4.98
CA PRO A 318 -22.14 28.39 5.97
C PRO A 318 -23.39 28.23 6.87
N GLN A 319 -24.36 27.42 6.44
CA GLN A 319 -25.54 27.06 7.23
C GLN A 319 -25.26 26.03 8.33
N VAL A 320 -24.11 25.36 8.31
CA VAL A 320 -23.72 24.34 9.29
C VAL A 320 -22.94 25.04 10.40
N PRO A 321 -23.39 24.96 11.66
CA PRO A 321 -22.63 25.50 12.78
C PRO A 321 -21.26 24.80 12.89
N GLY A 322 -20.20 25.57 13.11
CA GLY A 322 -18.84 25.03 13.30
C GLY A 322 -18.77 23.99 14.42
N SER A 323 -19.59 24.15 15.48
CA SER A 323 -19.77 23.14 16.54
C SER A 323 -20.19 21.77 16.03
N GLY A 324 -21.01 21.71 14.97
CA GLY A 324 -21.46 20.46 14.37
C GLY A 324 -20.29 19.62 13.88
N ILE A 325 -19.39 20.24 13.13
CA ILE A 325 -18.21 19.60 12.55
C ILE A 325 -17.20 19.25 13.66
N ARG A 326 -16.93 20.19 14.58
CA ARG A 326 -16.04 19.94 15.72
C ARG A 326 -16.52 18.80 16.59
N ALA A 327 -17.82 18.73 16.90
CA ALA A 327 -18.42 17.65 17.68
C ALA A 327 -18.30 16.29 17.00
N LEU A 328 -18.62 16.20 15.70
CA LEU A 328 -18.49 14.96 14.92
C LEU A 328 -17.07 14.39 15.01
N LEU A 329 -16.06 15.23 14.75
CA LEU A 329 -14.65 14.83 14.77
C LEU A 329 -14.19 14.49 16.19
N THR A 330 -14.66 15.23 17.20
CA THR A 330 -14.31 14.99 18.61
C THR A 330 -14.88 13.66 19.10
N ALA A 331 -16.12 13.33 18.74
CA ALA A 331 -16.73 12.04 19.05
C ALA A 331 -15.95 10.86 18.46
N ARG A 332 -15.39 11.03 17.25
CA ARG A 332 -14.50 10.02 16.64
C ARG A 332 -13.18 9.90 17.37
N ARG A 333 -12.55 11.03 17.72
CA ARG A 333 -11.27 11.01 18.43
C ARG A 333 -11.38 10.37 19.81
N ILE A 334 -12.48 10.57 20.52
CA ILE A 334 -12.77 9.87 21.78
C ILE A 334 -12.74 8.35 21.60
N ARG A 335 -13.36 7.83 20.52
CA ARG A 335 -13.34 6.38 20.23
C ARG A 335 -11.93 5.89 19.98
N GLN A 336 -11.18 6.59 19.12
CA GLN A 336 -9.79 6.25 18.83
C GLN A 336 -8.90 6.24 20.10
N LEU A 337 -9.04 7.24 20.97
CA LEU A 337 -8.28 7.30 22.22
C LEU A 337 -8.68 6.17 23.18
N THR A 338 -9.95 5.80 23.20
CA THR A 338 -10.48 4.70 24.03
C THR A 338 -9.99 3.35 23.52
N GLU A 339 -9.97 3.13 22.20
CA GLU A 339 -9.39 1.93 21.57
C GLU A 339 -7.91 1.79 21.91
N LEU A 340 -7.14 2.89 21.89
CA LEU A 340 -5.74 2.88 22.28
C LEU A 340 -5.53 2.52 23.76
N ASP A 341 -6.42 2.96 24.66
CA ASP A 341 -6.36 2.64 26.08
C ASP A 341 -6.77 1.18 26.34
N ASN A 342 -7.78 0.66 25.61
CA ASN A 342 -8.21 -0.73 25.70
C ASN A 342 -7.15 -1.70 25.17
N ALA A 343 -6.59 -1.42 23.99
CA ALA A 343 -5.50 -2.20 23.41
C ALA A 343 -4.27 -2.23 24.34
N ALA A 344 -4.00 -1.13 25.05
CA ALA A 344 -2.98 -1.11 26.09
C ALA A 344 -3.29 -2.08 27.22
N ALA A 345 -4.52 -2.05 27.73
CA ALA A 345 -4.96 -2.87 28.86
C ALA A 345 -5.12 -4.36 28.51
N GLY A 346 -4.89 -4.76 27.25
CA GLY A 346 -5.16 -6.13 26.77
C GLY A 346 -6.64 -6.47 26.75
N ARG A 347 -7.50 -5.46 26.60
CA ARG A 347 -8.97 -5.57 26.59
C ARG A 347 -9.55 -5.43 25.20
#